data_AF-D4RW64-F1
#
_entry.id   AF-D4RW64-F1
#
_cell.length_a   1.000
_cell.length_b   1.000
_cell.length_c   1.000
_cell.angle_alpha   90.00
_cell.angle_beta   90.00
_cell.angle_gamma   90.00
#
_symmetry.space_group_name_H-M   'P 1'
#
loop_
_entity.id
_entity.type
_entity.pdbx_description
1 polymer ?
#
loop_
_entity_poly.entity_id
_entity_poly.type
_entity_poly.pdbx_seq_one_letter_code
_entity_poly.pdbx_strand_id
1 'polypeptide(L)' 'MVEYLIKEMERKQGVTEELKGKDMMRWIGLMNNIRACADEIVSNDIVYF' A
#
# COMPACT_ATOMS: atom_id res chain seq x y z
N MET A 1 -6.88 0.38 -11.54
CA MET A 1 -5.65 1.21 -11.45
C MET A 1 -5.08 1.15 -10.03
N VAL A 2 -5.86 1.55 -9.02
CA VAL A 2 -5.46 1.51 -7.61
C VAL A 2 -5.17 0.08 -7.09
N GLU A 3 -5.95 -0.93 -7.51
CA GLU A 3 -5.71 -2.33 -7.13
C GLU A 3 -4.35 -2.88 -7.59
N TYR A 4 -3.83 -2.43 -8.73
CA TYR A 4 -2.52 -2.87 -9.23
C TYR A 4 -1.39 -2.24 -8.41
N LEU A 5 -1.54 -0.96 -8.07
CA LEU A 5 -0.65 -0.23 -7.18
C LEU A 5 -0.58 -0.87 -5.79
N ILE A 6 -1.73 -1.21 -5.22
CA ILE A 6 -1.81 -1.89 -3.92
C ILE A 6 -1.05 -3.23 -3.99
N LYS A 7 -1.29 -4.06 -5.02
CA LYS A 7 -0.56 -5.32 -5.19
C LYS A 7 0.95 -5.15 -5.35
N GLU A 8 1.39 -4.15 -6.11
CA GLU A 8 2.82 -3.89 -6.30
C GLU A 8 3.47 -3.44 -4.99
N MET A 9 2.78 -2.58 -4.23
CA MET A 9 3.25 -2.07 -2.95
C MET A 9 3.21 -3.13 -1.85
N GLU A 10 2.19 -3.99 -1.79
CA GLU A 10 2.16 -5.17 -0.91
C GLU A 10 3.38 -6.06 -1.16
N ARG A 11 3.74 -6.29 -2.44
CA ARG A 11 4.92 -7.06 -2.81
C ARG A 11 6.23 -6.33 -2.46
N LYS A 12 6.30 -5.01 -2.66
CA LYS A 12 7.48 -4.18 -2.32
C LYS A 12 7.72 -4.07 -0.82
N GLN A 13 6.66 -3.90 -0.04
CA GLN A 13 6.73 -3.77 1.42
C GLN A 13 6.75 -5.12 2.13
N GLY A 14 6.52 -6.22 1.41
CA GLY A 14 6.50 -7.57 1.98
C GLY A 14 5.36 -7.75 2.98
N VAL A 15 4.22 -7.12 2.73
CA VAL A 15 3.01 -7.25 3.56
C VAL A 15 2.40 -8.61 3.26
N THR A 16 2.81 -9.62 4.03
CA THR A 16 2.29 -10.98 3.92
C THR A 16 1.40 -11.32 5.11
N GLU A 17 0.56 -12.34 4.96
CA GLU A 17 -0.25 -12.85 6.07
C GLU A 17 0.61 -13.36 7.25
N GLU A 18 1.85 -13.78 6.97
CA GLU A 18 2.84 -14.10 8.01
C GLU A 18 3.19 -12.89 8.86
N LEU A 19 3.32 -11.69 8.25
CA LEU A 19 3.54 -10.45 8.97
C LEU A 19 2.32 -10.07 9.83
N LYS A 20 1.11 -10.37 9.35
CA LYS A 20 -0.14 -10.15 10.10
C LYS A 20 -0.18 -10.97 11.40
N GLY A 21 0.31 -12.21 11.35
CA GLY A 21 0.40 -13.09 12.54
C GLY A 21 1.56 -12.76 13.47
N LYS A 22 2.67 -12.24 12.92
CA LYS A 22 3.88 -11.92 13.69
C LYS A 22 3.80 -10.54 14.34
N ASP A 23 3.25 -9.56 13.64
CA ASP A 23 3.32 -8.15 14.01
C ASP A 23 2.14 -7.36 13.43
N MET A 24 0.97 -7.51 14.04
CA MET A 24 -0.29 -6.93 13.57
C MET A 24 -0.23 -5.39 13.48
N MET A 25 0.41 -4.70 14.44
CA MET A 25 0.56 -3.25 14.40
C MET A 25 1.38 -2.79 13.18
N ARG A 26 2.45 -3.52 12.88
CA ARG A 26 3.31 -3.21 11.72
C ARG A 26 2.58 -3.48 10.42
N TRP A 27 1.78 -4.54 10.35
CA TRP A 27 0.92 -4.84 9.21
C TRP A 27 -0.11 -3.73 8.95
N ILE A 28 -0.78 -3.23 10.00
CA ILE A 28 -1.73 -2.10 9.88
C ILE A 28 -1.01 -0.83 9.42
N GLY A 29 0.18 -0.55 9.95
CA GLY A 29 0.99 0.60 9.54
C GLY A 29 1.39 0.54 8.07
N LEU A 30 1.79 -0.64 7.58
CA LEU A 30 2.14 -0.85 6.18
C LEU A 30 0.91 -0.75 5.28
N MET A 31 -0.23 -1.34 5.65
CA MET A 31 -1.48 -1.16 4.90
C MET A 31 -1.90 0.31 4.80
N ASN A 32 -1.75 1.09 5.89
CA ASN A 32 -2.03 2.52 5.85
C ASN A 32 -1.07 3.26 4.92
N ASN A 33 0.22 2.91 4.95
CA ASN A 33 1.22 3.50 4.07
C ASN A 33 0.95 3.16 2.59
N ILE A 34 0.60 1.91 2.28
CA ILE A 34 0.22 1.49 0.92
C ILE A 34 -0.99 2.28 0.42
N ARG A 35 -2.01 2.45 1.26
CA ARG A 35 -3.21 3.22 0.89
C ARG A 35 -2.88 4.69 0.68
N ALA A 36 -2.09 5.30 1.56
CA ALA A 36 -1.65 6.70 1.42
C ALA A 36 -0.82 6.90 0.13
N CYS A 37 0.10 5.97 -0.17
CA CYS A 37 0.95 6.06 -1.35
C CYS A 37 0.15 5.79 -2.65
N ALA A 38 -0.83 4.89 -2.62
CA ALA A 38 -1.75 4.71 -3.74
C ALA A 38 -2.63 5.94 -3.98
N ASP A 39 -3.07 6.61 -2.91
CA ASP A 39 -3.84 7.86 -2.98
C ASP A 39 -2.98 9.01 -3.53
N GLU A 40 -1.72 9.14 -3.09
CA GLU A 40 -0.76 10.11 -3.64
C GLU A 40 -0.49 9.87 -5.13
N ILE A 41 -0.26 8.62 -5.55
CA ILE A 41 0.03 8.32 -6.96
C ILE A 41 -1.17 8.61 -7.83
N VAL A 42 -2.37 8.19 -7.40
CA VAL A 42 -3.60 8.55 -8.09
C VAL A 42 -3.74 10.07 -8.13
N SER A 43 -3.66 10.76 -6.99
CA SER A 43 -3.78 12.22 -6.91
C SER A 43 -2.79 12.95 -7.81
N ASN A 44 -1.55 12.51 -7.86
CA ASN A 44 -0.51 13.06 -8.75
C ASN A 44 -0.77 12.76 -10.23
N ASP A 45 -1.43 11.64 -10.56
CA ASP A 45 -1.86 11.31 -11.93
C ASP A 45 -3.04 12.18 -12.39
N ILE A 46 -3.94 12.59 -11.48
CA ILE A 46 -5.10 13.48 -11.82
C ILE A 46 -4.65 14.95 -12.02
N VAL A 47 -3.49 15.35 -11.50
CA VAL A 47 -2.97 16.73 -11.60
C VAL A 47 -2.24 16.99 -12.93
N TYR A 48 -2.09 15.99 -13.80
CA TYR A 48 -1.70 16.21 -15.20
C TYR A 48 -2.92 16.50 -16.08
N PHE A 49 -3.52 17.68 -15.92
CA PHE A 49 -4.45 18.28 -16.88
C PHE A 49 -4.12 19.75 -17.12
#